data_AF-A0A2X0QLJ3-F1
#
_entry.id   AF-A0A2X0QLJ3-F1
#
_cell.length_a   1.000
_cell.length_b   1.000
_cell.length_c   1.000
_cell.angle_alpha   90.00
_cell.angle_beta   90.00
_cell.angle_gamma   90.00
#
_symmetry.space_group_name_H-M   'P 1'
#
loop_
_entity.id
_entity.type
_entity.pdbx_description
1 polymer ?
#
loop_
_entity_poly.entity_id
_entity_poly.type
_entity_poly.pdbx_seq_one_letter_code
_entity_poly.pdbx_strand_id
1 'polypeptide(L)'
;MKTGLIWKEWRQNVWVFVAFIILVVGYGQIEVHQTIESHNTLQKHYQSEEFALSQKSKDKDLYVDETEIEDSLQIYADMNASLTVFSMILVLFMGLKITVFEKNKRADYIAQAMPYSKLTIIMHKLLLPLVIIIGACLLYSVTTYLTFTANVDAHYLFTLNEWLISNLNALLLLLVIFSFSFMMGTLIGDVVVAVAATGALLLSAMVITVGTLRYNIIGFYAYFKNSTIESISNSDDLSFLFDRAPYANYVILIILVVVFLILGCLFYSKASLENNGLMLMLPKARMPILIIGSLYTALILTTLNIDNDNRVSDAMVKSYLLHFGLTALIAFAIGWVLFYKVKKLRRI
;
A
#
# COMPACT_ATOMS: atom_id res chain seq x y z
N MET A 1 31.55 1.14 4.93
CA MET A 1 30.75 1.22 3.69
C MET A 1 31.66 1.14 2.49
N LYS A 2 31.32 0.37 1.46
CA LYS A 2 32.16 0.20 0.26
C LYS A 2 31.67 1.15 -0.84
N THR A 3 32.36 2.28 -0.98
CA THR A 3 31.93 3.44 -1.80
C THR A 3 31.66 3.10 -3.27
N GLY A 4 32.43 2.18 -3.87
CA GLY A 4 32.27 1.81 -5.28
C GLY A 4 30.92 1.15 -5.61
N LEU A 5 30.36 0.36 -4.68
CA LEU A 5 29.08 -0.29 -4.90
C LEU A 5 27.91 0.71 -4.79
N ILE A 6 27.97 1.61 -3.81
CA ILE A 6 27.00 2.71 -3.66
C ILE A 6 27.00 3.59 -4.90
N TRP A 7 28.18 3.93 -5.42
CA TRP A 7 28.32 4.77 -6.62
C TRP A 7 27.73 4.10 -7.86
N LYS A 8 27.92 2.78 -8.02
CA LYS A 8 27.31 2.00 -9.10
C LYS A 8 25.78 2.04 -9.00
N GLU A 9 25.23 1.81 -7.80
CA GLU A 9 23.78 1.87 -7.58
C GLU A 9 23.23 3.29 -7.82
N TRP A 10 23.92 4.33 -7.38
CA TRP A 10 23.54 5.72 -7.67
C TRP A 10 23.50 5.98 -9.17
N ARG A 11 24.59 5.72 -9.91
CA ARG A 11 24.66 6.02 -11.35
C ARG A 11 23.58 5.32 -12.17
N GLN A 12 23.22 4.09 -11.80
CA GLN A 12 22.18 3.32 -12.51
C GLN A 12 20.76 3.76 -12.16
N ASN A 13 20.59 4.34 -10.97
CA ASN A 13 19.28 4.62 -10.40
C ASN A 13 18.93 6.10 -10.21
N VAL A 14 19.89 7.01 -10.39
CA VAL A 14 19.75 8.45 -10.14
C VAL A 14 18.55 9.08 -10.82
N TRP A 15 18.24 8.71 -12.07
CA TRP A 15 17.10 9.30 -12.78
C TRP A 15 15.76 8.94 -12.13
N VAL A 16 15.60 7.72 -11.62
CA VAL A 16 14.38 7.29 -10.89
C VAL A 16 14.30 8.04 -9.56
N PHE A 17 15.44 8.22 -8.90
CA PHE A 17 15.53 8.88 -7.60
C PHE A 17 15.19 10.36 -7.69
N VAL A 18 15.76 11.05 -8.69
CA VAL A 18 15.46 12.46 -8.97
C VAL A 18 14.01 12.62 -9.41
N ALA A 19 13.51 11.76 -10.31
CA ALA A 19 12.11 11.79 -10.70
C ALA A 19 11.17 11.60 -9.50
N PHE A 20 11.49 10.66 -8.61
CA PHE A 20 10.71 10.44 -7.39
C PHE A 20 10.68 11.68 -6.48
N ILE A 21 11.84 12.31 -6.23
CA ILE A 21 11.90 13.53 -5.40
C ILE A 21 11.10 14.67 -6.03
N ILE A 22 11.29 14.92 -7.33
CA ILE A 22 10.57 15.99 -8.05
C ILE A 22 9.07 15.72 -8.02
N LEU A 23 8.65 14.47 -8.18
CA LEU A 23 7.23 14.14 -8.19
C LEU A 23 6.64 14.22 -6.77
N VAL A 24 7.25 13.58 -5.77
CA VAL A 24 6.70 13.60 -4.41
C VAL A 24 6.68 15.02 -3.83
N VAL A 25 7.79 15.75 -3.94
CA VAL A 25 7.90 17.09 -3.37
C VAL A 25 7.25 18.11 -4.30
N GLY A 26 7.59 18.12 -5.58
CA GLY A 26 7.12 19.11 -6.53
C GLY A 26 5.63 19.00 -6.84
N TYR A 27 5.13 17.81 -7.22
CA TYR A 27 3.68 17.63 -7.43
C TYR A 27 2.91 17.81 -6.12
N GLY A 28 3.47 17.34 -5.00
CA GLY A 28 2.86 17.58 -3.69
C GLY A 28 2.71 19.06 -3.35
N GLN A 29 3.70 19.91 -3.66
CA GLN A 29 3.55 21.36 -3.45
C GLN A 29 2.50 22.01 -4.36
N ILE A 30 2.23 21.45 -5.55
CA ILE A 30 1.13 21.92 -6.42
C ILE A 30 -0.22 21.65 -5.75
N GLU A 31 -0.43 20.45 -5.22
CA GLU A 31 -1.67 20.08 -4.49
C GLU A 31 -1.87 21.00 -3.27
N VAL A 32 -0.80 21.26 -2.51
CA VAL A 32 -0.83 22.21 -1.37
C VAL A 32 -1.26 23.61 -1.81
N HIS A 33 -0.70 24.13 -2.91
CA HIS A 33 -1.08 25.45 -3.42
C HIS A 33 -2.55 25.51 -3.85
N GLN A 34 -3.04 24.46 -4.52
CA GLN A 34 -4.44 24.34 -4.93
C GLN A 34 -5.38 24.30 -3.73
N THR A 35 -5.02 23.58 -2.67
CA THR A 35 -5.79 23.55 -1.42
C THR A 35 -5.85 24.92 -0.76
N ILE A 36 -4.73 25.64 -0.69
CA ILE A 36 -4.69 27.00 -0.12
C ILE A 36 -5.53 27.96 -0.97
N GLU A 37 -5.45 27.89 -2.30
CA GLU A 37 -6.26 28.72 -3.19
C GLU A 37 -7.75 28.44 -3.04
N SER A 38 -8.13 27.16 -2.92
CA SER A 38 -9.51 26.74 -2.67
C SER A 38 -10.01 27.24 -1.32
N HIS A 39 -9.22 27.08 -0.25
CA HIS A 39 -9.53 27.61 1.08
C HIS A 39 -9.74 29.13 1.06
N ASN A 40 -8.81 29.87 0.47
CA ASN A 40 -8.91 31.34 0.36
C ASN A 40 -10.12 31.79 -0.45
N THR A 41 -10.50 31.03 -1.48
CA THR A 41 -11.68 31.33 -2.31
C THR A 41 -12.97 31.10 -1.52
N LEU A 42 -13.06 29.98 -0.79
CA LEU A 42 -14.18 29.68 0.09
C LEU A 42 -14.30 30.72 1.21
N GLN A 43 -13.18 31.08 1.85
CA GLN A 43 -13.17 32.09 2.90
C GLN A 43 -13.69 33.44 2.40
N LYS A 44 -13.26 33.88 1.20
CA LYS A 44 -13.79 35.09 0.56
C LYS A 44 -15.27 34.99 0.23
N HIS A 45 -15.73 33.81 -0.20
CA HIS A 45 -17.16 33.58 -0.49
C HIS A 45 -18.00 33.74 0.78
N TYR A 46 -17.61 33.11 1.89
CA TYR A 46 -18.35 33.22 3.16
C TYR A 46 -18.28 34.61 3.79
N GLN A 47 -17.25 35.40 3.47
CA GLN A 47 -17.14 36.81 3.89
C GLN A 47 -17.83 37.80 2.92
N SER A 48 -18.41 37.33 1.82
CA SER A 48 -19.01 38.19 0.80
C SER A 48 -20.38 38.74 1.23
N GLU A 49 -20.72 39.94 0.72
CA GLU A 49 -22.03 40.55 0.96
C GLU A 49 -23.17 39.71 0.36
N GLU A 50 -22.92 39.04 -0.77
CA GLU A 50 -23.89 38.16 -1.43
C GLU A 50 -24.27 36.98 -0.53
N PHE A 51 -23.29 36.34 0.10
CA PHE A 51 -23.53 35.26 1.07
C PHE A 51 -24.24 35.77 2.33
N ALA A 52 -23.85 36.94 2.84
CA ALA A 52 -24.55 37.53 3.99
C ALA A 52 -26.03 37.85 3.69
N LEU A 53 -26.37 38.20 2.45
CA LEU A 53 -27.74 38.40 2.00
C LEU A 53 -28.50 37.08 1.85
N SER A 54 -27.86 36.02 1.35
CA SER A 54 -28.47 34.69 1.23
C SER A 54 -28.75 34.05 2.59
N GLN A 55 -27.90 34.27 3.60
CA GLN A 55 -28.18 33.79 4.97
C GLN A 55 -29.36 34.53 5.62
N LYS A 56 -29.56 35.82 5.31
CA LYS A 56 -30.68 36.62 5.84
C LYS A 56 -32.04 36.23 5.27
N SER A 57 -32.10 35.67 4.06
CA SER A 57 -33.37 35.26 3.45
C SER A 57 -34.00 34.04 4.14
N LYS A 58 -33.23 33.27 4.93
CA LYS A 58 -33.64 32.02 5.59
C LYS A 58 -34.31 31.02 4.65
N ASP A 59 -33.98 31.11 3.36
CA ASP A 59 -34.44 30.12 2.40
C ASP A 59 -33.76 28.78 2.72
N LYS A 60 -34.54 27.71 2.84
CA LYS A 60 -34.04 26.41 3.33
C LYS A 60 -32.96 25.82 2.42
N ASP A 61 -32.96 26.21 1.14
CA ASP A 61 -32.02 25.71 0.14
C ASP A 61 -30.73 26.55 0.06
N LEU A 62 -30.67 27.71 0.73
CA LEU A 62 -29.54 28.66 0.67
C LEU A 62 -28.92 28.95 2.05
N TYR A 63 -29.63 28.62 3.13
CA TYR A 63 -29.12 28.75 4.49
C TYR A 63 -28.11 27.65 4.78
N VAL A 64 -26.94 28.04 5.28
CA VAL A 64 -25.85 27.12 5.65
C VAL A 64 -25.52 27.41 7.11
N ASP A 65 -25.47 26.37 7.94
CA ASP A 65 -25.19 26.55 9.36
C ASP A 65 -23.73 26.95 9.61
N GLU A 66 -23.46 27.67 10.70
CA GLU A 66 -22.10 28.11 11.05
C GLU A 66 -21.13 26.92 11.18
N THR A 67 -21.61 25.79 11.69
CA THR A 67 -20.80 24.56 11.81
C THR A 67 -20.41 23.98 10.46
N GLU A 68 -21.30 24.04 9.46
CA GLU A 68 -21.05 23.57 8.10
C GLU A 68 -20.09 24.50 7.35
N ILE A 69 -20.14 25.81 7.63
CA ILE A 69 -19.16 26.78 7.15
C ILE A 69 -17.78 26.50 7.74
N GLU A 70 -17.69 26.30 9.06
CA GLU A 70 -16.42 25.98 9.73
C GLU A 70 -15.80 24.69 9.19
N ASP A 71 -16.57 23.61 9.07
CA ASP A 71 -16.11 22.33 8.53
C ASP A 71 -15.64 22.46 7.08
N SER A 72 -16.31 23.26 6.26
CA SER A 72 -15.91 23.48 4.86
C SER A 72 -14.59 24.24 4.70
N LEU A 73 -14.22 25.06 5.70
CA LEU A 73 -12.97 25.81 5.72
C LEU A 73 -11.82 25.02 6.33
N GLN A 74 -12.10 23.96 7.10
CA GLN A 74 -11.06 23.13 7.70
C GLN A 74 -10.20 22.42 6.65
N ILE A 75 -8.90 22.45 6.88
CA ILE A 75 -7.92 21.70 6.10
C ILE A 75 -7.55 20.45 6.91
N TYR A 76 -7.86 19.28 6.37
CA TYR A 76 -7.55 18.00 7.01
C TYR A 76 -6.13 17.51 6.70
N ALA A 77 -5.52 16.83 7.66
CA ALA A 77 -4.16 16.30 7.54
C ALA A 77 -4.00 15.17 6.49
N ASP A 78 -5.10 14.57 6.04
CA ASP A 78 -5.15 13.44 5.10
C ASP A 78 -5.52 13.84 3.66
N MET A 79 -5.60 15.13 3.36
CA MET A 79 -5.96 15.70 2.05
C MET A 79 -5.14 15.19 0.85
N ASN A 80 -4.00 14.53 1.08
CA ASN A 80 -3.01 14.16 0.05
C ASN A 80 -3.27 12.77 -0.57
N ALA A 81 -4.53 12.36 -0.72
CA ALA A 81 -4.87 11.03 -1.23
C ALA A 81 -4.33 10.82 -2.66
N SER A 82 -4.40 11.85 -3.50
CA SER A 82 -3.99 11.77 -4.91
C SER A 82 -2.47 11.60 -5.07
N LEU A 83 -1.68 12.43 -4.37
CA LEU A 83 -0.22 12.31 -4.29
C LEU A 83 0.20 10.95 -3.73
N THR A 84 -0.51 10.45 -2.71
CA THR A 84 -0.21 9.17 -2.09
C THR A 84 -0.32 8.04 -3.12
N VAL A 85 -1.43 7.95 -3.85
CA VAL A 85 -1.63 6.93 -4.90
C VAL A 85 -0.54 7.00 -5.98
N PHE A 86 -0.19 8.21 -6.44
CA PHE A 86 0.86 8.36 -7.44
C PHE A 86 2.24 7.92 -6.92
N SER A 87 2.55 8.28 -5.67
CA SER A 87 3.79 7.89 -4.98
C SER A 87 3.90 6.38 -4.81
N MET A 88 2.78 5.68 -4.56
CA MET A 88 2.74 4.22 -4.48
C MET A 88 3.22 3.55 -5.77
N ILE A 89 2.78 4.05 -6.93
CA ILE A 89 3.16 3.51 -8.25
C ILE A 89 4.68 3.66 -8.47
N LEU A 90 5.24 4.82 -8.12
CA LEU A 90 6.67 5.07 -8.27
C LEU A 90 7.51 4.18 -7.35
N VAL A 91 7.08 4.01 -6.10
CA VAL A 91 7.79 3.17 -5.14
C VAL A 91 7.69 1.69 -5.51
N LEU A 92 6.54 1.25 -6.05
CA LEU A 92 6.38 -0.07 -6.65
C LEU A 92 7.39 -0.26 -7.78
N PHE A 93 7.46 0.69 -8.72
CA PHE A 93 8.42 0.64 -9.82
C PHE A 93 9.86 0.59 -9.29
N MET A 94 10.21 1.39 -8.29
CA MET A 94 11.54 1.44 -7.67
C MET A 94 11.95 0.07 -7.10
N GLY A 95 11.07 -0.62 -6.38
CA GLY A 95 11.32 -1.96 -5.84
C GLY A 95 11.54 -3.04 -6.92
N LEU A 96 10.75 -3.02 -7.99
CA LEU A 96 10.95 -3.92 -9.14
C LEU A 96 12.22 -3.56 -9.91
N LYS A 97 12.55 -2.27 -9.98
CA LYS A 97 13.65 -1.77 -10.80
C LYS A 97 15.01 -2.24 -10.29
N ILE A 98 15.25 -2.16 -8.98
CA ILE A 98 16.49 -2.61 -8.33
C ILE A 98 16.65 -4.14 -8.31
N THR A 99 15.59 -4.87 -8.70
CA THR A 99 15.55 -6.34 -8.70
C THR A 99 15.41 -6.89 -10.12
N VAL A 100 14.19 -6.99 -10.63
CA VAL A 100 13.83 -7.68 -11.87
C VAL A 100 14.32 -6.95 -13.12
N PHE A 101 14.25 -5.62 -13.16
CA PHE A 101 14.73 -4.88 -14.33
C PHE A 101 16.26 -4.95 -14.47
N GLU A 102 16.98 -4.93 -13.35
CA GLU A 102 18.43 -5.11 -13.36
C GLU A 102 18.84 -6.53 -13.77
N LYS A 103 18.09 -7.56 -13.37
CA LYS A 103 18.29 -8.93 -13.85
C LYS A 103 18.10 -9.03 -15.36
N ASN A 104 17.04 -8.42 -15.89
CA ASN A 104 16.77 -8.42 -17.33
C ASN A 104 17.88 -7.72 -18.13
N LYS A 105 18.45 -6.63 -17.61
CA LYS A 105 19.59 -5.92 -18.22
C LYS A 105 20.96 -6.57 -17.94
N ARG A 106 21.00 -7.73 -17.29
CA ARG A 106 22.21 -8.43 -16.82
C ARG A 106 23.11 -7.61 -15.87
N ALA A 107 22.63 -6.48 -15.35
CA ALA A 107 23.38 -5.65 -14.41
C ALA A 107 23.65 -6.40 -13.08
N ASP A 108 22.76 -7.33 -12.73
CA ASP A 108 22.90 -8.17 -11.53
C ASP A 108 24.04 -9.20 -11.68
N TYR A 109 24.34 -9.67 -12.90
CA TYR A 109 25.52 -10.53 -13.16
C TYR A 109 26.82 -9.79 -12.87
N ILE A 110 26.90 -8.52 -13.30
CA ILE A 110 28.07 -7.66 -13.05
C ILE A 110 28.24 -7.44 -11.54
N ALA A 111 27.15 -7.19 -10.81
CA ALA A 111 27.19 -7.01 -9.37
C ALA A 111 27.64 -8.29 -8.65
N GLN A 112 27.16 -9.46 -9.08
CA GLN A 112 27.53 -10.75 -8.49
C GLN A 112 28.94 -11.22 -8.86
N ALA A 113 29.54 -10.69 -9.93
CA ALA A 113 30.94 -10.93 -10.28
C ALA A 113 31.93 -10.11 -9.42
N MET A 114 31.46 -9.10 -8.68
CA MET A 114 32.29 -8.32 -7.77
C MET A 114 32.72 -9.16 -6.55
N PRO A 115 33.85 -8.84 -5.88
CA PRO A 115 34.34 -9.58 -4.71
C PRO A 115 33.56 -9.24 -3.43
N TYR A 116 32.22 -9.21 -3.52
CA TYR A 116 31.30 -8.87 -2.45
C TYR A 116 30.31 -10.01 -2.22
N SER A 117 29.92 -10.22 -0.97
CA SER A 117 28.89 -11.22 -0.66
C SER A 117 27.53 -10.76 -1.20
N LYS A 118 26.66 -11.71 -1.55
CA LYS A 118 25.29 -11.42 -2.01
C LYS A 118 24.51 -10.56 -1.03
N LEU A 119 24.72 -10.77 0.28
CA LEU A 119 24.10 -9.97 1.34
C LEU A 119 24.61 -8.52 1.34
N THR A 120 25.91 -8.31 1.13
CA THR A 120 26.44 -6.95 1.00
C THR A 120 25.86 -6.26 -0.23
N ILE A 121 25.75 -6.97 -1.35
CA ILE A 121 25.19 -6.42 -2.60
C ILE A 121 23.75 -5.94 -2.39
N ILE A 122 22.88 -6.80 -1.84
CA ILE A 122 21.47 -6.47 -1.65
C ILE A 122 21.25 -5.34 -0.64
N MET A 123 22.04 -5.27 0.43
CA MET A 123 21.92 -4.18 1.41
C MET A 123 22.25 -2.82 0.79
N HIS A 124 23.23 -2.76 -0.11
CA HIS A 124 23.55 -1.52 -0.83
C HIS A 124 22.47 -1.14 -1.84
N LYS A 125 21.81 -2.12 -2.47
CA LYS A 125 20.64 -1.89 -3.33
C LYS A 125 19.44 -1.34 -2.56
N LEU A 126 19.25 -1.76 -1.32
CA LEU A 126 18.15 -1.30 -0.47
C LEU A 126 18.39 0.09 0.14
N LEU A 127 19.64 0.40 0.49
CA LEU A 127 19.97 1.61 1.25
C LEU A 127 19.57 2.90 0.54
N LEU A 128 19.94 3.06 -0.73
CA LEU A 128 19.65 4.30 -1.47
C LEU A 128 18.14 4.55 -1.64
N PRO A 129 17.33 3.61 -2.14
CA PRO A 129 15.88 3.76 -2.19
C PRO A 129 15.23 4.09 -0.85
N LEU A 130 15.62 3.40 0.23
CA LEU A 130 15.04 3.65 1.56
C LEU A 130 15.33 5.08 2.04
N VAL A 131 16.59 5.53 1.90
CA VAL A 131 16.98 6.90 2.27
C VAL A 131 16.23 7.93 1.44
N ILE A 132 16.02 7.68 0.14
CA ILE A 132 15.32 8.60 -0.75
C ILE A 132 13.82 8.64 -0.44
N ILE A 133 13.18 7.49 -0.17
CA ILE A 133 11.76 7.44 0.19
C ILE A 133 11.53 8.22 1.49
N ILE A 134 12.30 7.88 2.54
CA ILE A 134 12.18 8.56 3.84
C ILE A 134 12.50 10.04 3.71
N GLY A 135 13.61 10.38 3.05
CA GLY A 135 14.07 11.76 2.88
C GLY A 135 13.09 12.62 2.08
N ALA A 136 12.53 12.10 0.98
CA ALA A 136 11.56 12.85 0.17
C ALA A 136 10.24 13.06 0.92
N CYS A 137 9.75 12.05 1.64
CA CYS A 137 8.53 12.18 2.46
C CYS A 137 8.73 13.17 3.60
N LEU A 138 9.88 13.15 4.29
CA LEU A 138 10.20 14.12 5.33
C LEU A 138 10.33 15.53 4.78
N LEU A 139 11.03 15.69 3.65
CA LEU A 139 11.16 17.00 3.00
C LEU A 139 9.79 17.55 2.60
N TYR A 140 8.96 16.74 1.94
CA TYR A 140 7.58 17.08 1.61
C TYR A 140 6.78 17.48 2.86
N SER A 141 6.83 16.68 3.91
CA SER A 141 6.08 16.92 5.14
C SER A 141 6.44 18.26 5.77
N VAL A 142 7.73 18.57 5.86
CA VAL A 142 8.23 19.83 6.43
C VAL A 142 7.84 21.02 5.55
N THR A 143 8.06 20.94 4.23
CA THR A 143 7.72 22.06 3.34
C THR A 143 6.23 22.34 3.35
N THR A 144 5.40 21.29 3.32
CA THR A 144 3.94 21.43 3.34
C THR A 144 3.44 22.04 4.65
N TYR A 145 3.95 21.57 5.79
CA TYR A 145 3.57 22.15 7.09
C TYR A 145 3.90 23.64 7.18
N LEU A 146 5.10 24.03 6.75
CA LEU A 146 5.54 25.43 6.74
C LEU A 146 4.69 26.27 5.79
N THR A 147 4.34 25.75 4.61
CA THR A 147 3.49 26.47 3.64
C THR A 147 2.09 26.69 4.18
N PHE A 148 1.46 25.69 4.82
CA PHE A 148 0.13 25.86 5.41
C PHE A 148 0.12 26.85 6.57
N THR A 149 1.03 26.69 7.53
CA THR A 149 1.13 27.59 8.69
C THR A 149 1.48 29.03 8.32
N ALA A 150 2.04 29.27 7.15
CA ALA A 150 2.31 30.61 6.65
C ALA A 150 1.12 31.28 5.93
N ASN A 151 0.15 30.50 5.43
CA ASN A 151 -0.90 31.00 4.52
C ASN A 151 -2.33 30.82 5.03
N VAL A 152 -2.54 29.98 6.05
CA VAL A 152 -3.87 29.66 6.59
C VAL A 152 -3.88 29.90 8.09
N ASP A 153 -4.99 30.42 8.61
CA ASP A 153 -5.17 30.64 10.04
C ASP A 153 -5.09 29.32 10.81
N ALA A 154 -4.41 29.33 11.96
CA ALA A 154 -4.26 28.16 12.83
C ALA A 154 -5.60 27.55 13.27
N HIS A 155 -6.68 28.34 13.29
CA HIS A 155 -8.02 27.86 13.62
C HIS A 155 -8.57 26.85 12.59
N TYR A 156 -8.23 27.01 11.31
CA TYR A 156 -8.68 26.12 10.22
C TYR A 156 -7.69 25.00 9.88
N LEU A 157 -6.56 24.95 10.59
CA LEU A 157 -5.51 23.98 10.35
C LEU A 157 -5.61 22.77 11.28
N PHE A 158 -5.27 21.61 10.72
CA PHE A 158 -5.02 20.40 11.49
C PHE A 158 -3.97 20.61 12.58
N THR A 159 -4.05 19.80 13.64
CA THR A 159 -3.05 19.82 14.71
C THR A 159 -1.72 19.18 14.26
N LEU A 160 -0.60 19.56 14.90
CA LEU A 160 0.71 18.94 14.61
C LEU A 160 0.69 17.42 14.81
N ASN A 161 -0.08 16.93 15.78
CA ASN A 161 -0.17 15.49 16.05
C ASN A 161 -0.86 14.76 14.89
N GLU A 162 -2.00 15.26 14.42
CA GLU A 162 -2.71 14.69 13.26
C GLU A 162 -1.84 14.71 12.00
N TRP A 163 -1.09 15.80 11.79
CA TRP A 163 -0.13 15.90 10.70
C TRP A 163 0.94 14.81 10.75
N LEU A 164 1.60 14.65 11.90
CA LEU A 164 2.67 13.66 12.08
C LEU A 164 2.13 12.24 11.91
N ILE A 165 0.93 11.95 12.44
CA ILE A 165 0.27 10.65 12.35
C ILE A 165 -0.08 10.33 10.89
N SER A 166 -0.68 11.28 10.16
CA SER A 166 -1.01 11.13 8.74
C SER A 166 0.25 10.87 7.89
N ASN A 167 1.31 11.65 8.10
CA ASN A 167 2.57 11.46 7.37
C ASN A 167 3.28 10.15 7.72
N LEU A 168 3.24 9.72 8.98
CA LEU A 168 3.78 8.42 9.39
C LEU A 168 3.02 7.27 8.70
N ASN A 169 1.69 7.37 8.62
CA ASN A 169 0.88 6.38 7.92
C ASN A 169 1.26 6.28 6.43
N ALA A 170 1.33 7.43 5.74
CA ALA A 170 1.71 7.49 4.34
C ALA A 170 3.12 6.93 4.10
N LEU A 171 4.10 7.28 4.94
CA LEU A 171 5.46 6.76 4.85
C LEU A 171 5.51 5.25 5.03
N LEU A 172 4.85 4.72 6.07
CA LEU A 172 4.82 3.28 6.34
C LEU A 172 4.17 2.51 5.18
N LEU A 173 3.08 3.05 4.61
CA LEU A 173 2.41 2.46 3.46
C LEU A 173 3.32 2.41 2.22
N LEU A 174 4.04 3.49 1.92
CA LEU A 174 5.03 3.51 0.84
C LEU A 174 6.15 2.49 1.09
N LEU A 175 6.65 2.38 2.33
CA LEU A 175 7.67 1.39 2.69
C LEU A 175 7.16 -0.06 2.56
N VAL A 176 5.89 -0.32 2.88
CA VAL A 176 5.27 -1.64 2.69
C VAL A 176 5.23 -1.98 1.20
N ILE A 177 4.81 -1.04 0.36
CA ILE A 177 4.72 -1.25 -1.09
C ILE A 177 6.10 -1.44 -1.70
N PHE A 178 7.09 -0.65 -1.26
CA PHE A 178 8.48 -0.82 -1.66
C PHE A 178 9.01 -2.21 -1.34
N SER A 179 8.89 -2.61 -0.07
CA SER A 179 9.45 -3.86 0.45
C SER A 179 8.75 -5.08 -0.16
N PHE A 180 7.43 -5.01 -0.37
CA PHE A 180 6.67 -6.03 -1.08
C PHE A 180 7.11 -6.15 -2.54
N SER A 181 7.19 -5.03 -3.26
CA SER A 181 7.65 -4.99 -4.65
C SER A 181 9.06 -5.56 -4.81
N PHE A 182 9.96 -5.15 -3.90
CA PHE A 182 11.31 -5.68 -3.82
C PHE A 182 11.30 -7.21 -3.59
N MET A 183 10.56 -7.70 -2.60
CA MET A 183 10.42 -9.13 -2.34
C MET A 183 9.93 -9.88 -3.59
N MET A 184 8.87 -9.41 -4.23
CA MET A 184 8.31 -10.01 -5.44
C MET A 184 9.32 -10.02 -6.60
N GLY A 185 10.03 -8.93 -6.82
CA GLY A 185 11.08 -8.83 -7.83
C GLY A 185 12.34 -9.67 -7.51
N THR A 186 12.57 -10.05 -6.25
CA THR A 186 13.58 -11.07 -5.92
C THR A 186 13.12 -12.50 -6.21
N LEU A 187 11.81 -12.75 -6.11
CA LEU A 187 11.20 -14.07 -6.23
C LEU A 187 10.92 -14.48 -7.69
N ILE A 188 10.45 -13.52 -8.50
CA ILE A 188 10.08 -13.70 -9.90
C ILE A 188 11.26 -13.25 -10.78
N GLY A 189 11.58 -14.04 -11.81
CA GLY A 189 12.69 -13.75 -12.73
C GLY A 189 12.26 -13.06 -14.02
N ASP A 190 10.98 -13.14 -14.37
CA ASP A 190 10.39 -12.54 -15.57
C ASP A 190 9.79 -11.16 -15.26
N VAL A 191 10.11 -10.15 -16.07
CA VAL A 191 9.68 -8.76 -15.84
C VAL A 191 8.17 -8.60 -15.92
N VAL A 192 7.54 -9.19 -16.94
CA VAL A 192 6.11 -9.02 -17.20
C VAL A 192 5.31 -9.71 -16.09
N VAL A 193 5.71 -10.92 -15.71
CA VAL A 193 5.08 -11.65 -14.60
C VAL A 193 5.28 -10.91 -13.28
N ALA A 194 6.46 -10.36 -13.01
CA ALA A 194 6.72 -9.65 -11.77
C ALA A 194 5.86 -8.39 -11.64
N VAL A 195 5.77 -7.59 -12.70
CA VAL A 195 4.92 -6.38 -12.74
C VAL A 195 3.45 -6.77 -12.55
N ALA A 196 2.95 -7.73 -13.34
CA ALA A 196 1.55 -8.15 -13.28
C ALA A 196 1.18 -8.73 -11.92
N ALA A 197 1.99 -9.65 -11.37
CA ALA A 197 1.72 -10.27 -10.08
C ALA A 197 1.81 -9.27 -8.92
N THR A 198 2.81 -8.40 -8.92
CA THR A 198 2.97 -7.38 -7.86
C THR A 198 1.81 -6.39 -7.89
N GLY A 199 1.44 -5.88 -9.07
CA GLY A 199 0.31 -4.96 -9.22
C GLY A 199 -1.03 -5.59 -8.85
N ALA A 200 -1.31 -6.80 -9.35
CA ALA A 200 -2.56 -7.50 -9.05
C ALA A 200 -2.71 -7.82 -7.56
N LEU A 201 -1.64 -8.28 -6.90
CA LEU A 201 -1.67 -8.59 -5.47
C LEU A 201 -1.83 -7.33 -4.62
N LEU A 202 -1.16 -6.22 -4.96
CA LEU A 202 -1.33 -4.97 -4.23
C LEU A 202 -2.73 -4.38 -4.40
N LEU A 203 -3.27 -4.35 -5.63
CA LEU A 203 -4.64 -3.90 -5.88
C LEU A 203 -5.64 -4.77 -5.13
N SER A 204 -5.46 -6.09 -5.19
CA SER A 204 -6.28 -7.04 -4.45
C SER A 204 -6.20 -6.81 -2.94
N ALA A 205 -5.00 -6.59 -2.40
CA ALA A 205 -4.79 -6.36 -0.98
C ALA A 205 -5.48 -5.07 -0.51
N MET A 206 -5.36 -3.99 -1.28
CA MET A 206 -5.91 -2.68 -0.94
C MET A 206 -7.43 -2.63 -1.05
N VAL A 207 -8.01 -3.24 -2.09
CA VAL A 207 -9.44 -3.08 -2.40
C VAL A 207 -10.28 -4.23 -1.87
N ILE A 208 -9.85 -5.47 -2.11
CA ILE A 208 -10.71 -6.64 -1.93
C ILE A 208 -10.40 -7.33 -0.59
N THR A 209 -9.12 -7.53 -0.27
CA THR A 209 -8.72 -8.28 0.91
C THR A 209 -9.12 -7.58 2.20
N VAL A 210 -8.93 -6.27 2.33
CA VAL A 210 -9.31 -5.55 3.57
C VAL A 210 -10.80 -5.68 3.84
N GLY A 211 -11.64 -5.44 2.83
CA GLY A 211 -13.10 -5.59 2.96
C GLY A 211 -13.49 -7.03 3.29
N THR A 212 -13.16 -7.97 2.41
CA THR A 212 -13.58 -9.37 2.55
C THR A 212 -13.03 -10.03 3.82
N LEU A 213 -11.76 -9.80 4.16
CA LEU A 213 -11.17 -10.36 5.38
C LEU A 213 -11.86 -9.82 6.63
N ARG A 214 -12.09 -8.51 6.70
CA ARG A 214 -12.80 -7.87 7.81
C ARG A 214 -14.20 -8.46 7.98
N TYR A 215 -14.98 -8.55 6.90
CA TYR A 215 -16.31 -9.14 6.92
C TYR A 215 -16.30 -10.59 7.37
N ASN A 216 -15.34 -11.39 6.89
CA ASN A 216 -15.20 -12.79 7.29
C ASN A 216 -14.86 -12.93 8.78
N ILE A 217 -13.91 -12.13 9.31
CA ILE A 217 -13.53 -12.18 10.73
C ILE A 217 -14.72 -11.81 11.61
N ILE A 218 -15.42 -10.72 11.30
CA ILE A 218 -16.61 -10.28 12.04
C ILE A 218 -17.69 -11.36 11.99
N GLY A 219 -17.95 -11.96 10.82
CA GLY A 219 -18.94 -13.01 10.66
C GLY A 219 -18.65 -14.27 11.45
N PHE A 220 -17.39 -14.74 11.45
CA PHE A 220 -17.00 -15.87 12.29
C PHE A 220 -17.07 -15.54 13.78
N TYR A 221 -16.69 -14.33 14.18
CA TYR A 221 -16.81 -13.91 15.58
C TYR A 221 -18.26 -13.87 16.05
N ALA A 222 -19.17 -13.34 15.22
CA ALA A 222 -20.62 -13.35 15.44
C ALA A 222 -21.18 -14.76 15.59
N TYR A 223 -20.74 -15.66 14.72
CA TYR A 223 -21.11 -17.06 14.80
C TYR A 223 -20.68 -17.69 16.14
N PHE A 224 -19.42 -17.53 16.55
CA PHE A 224 -18.93 -18.12 17.80
C PHE A 224 -19.55 -17.50 19.06
N LYS A 225 -19.90 -16.20 19.04
CA LYS A 225 -20.60 -15.53 20.14
C LYS A 225 -22.11 -15.72 20.12
N ASN A 226 -22.66 -16.38 19.10
CA ASN A 226 -24.10 -16.53 18.90
C ASN A 226 -24.86 -15.18 18.96
N SER A 227 -24.26 -14.15 18.37
CA SER A 227 -24.72 -12.76 18.40
C SER A 227 -24.92 -12.21 16.99
N THR A 228 -25.59 -11.06 16.85
CA THR A 228 -25.73 -10.37 15.56
C THR A 228 -24.49 -9.53 15.26
N ILE A 229 -24.26 -9.19 14.00
CA ILE A 229 -23.14 -8.30 13.63
C ILE A 229 -23.28 -6.94 14.29
N GLU A 230 -24.50 -6.38 14.32
CA GLU A 230 -24.76 -5.08 14.94
C GLU A 230 -24.31 -5.04 16.41
N SER A 231 -24.63 -6.09 17.17
CA SER A 231 -24.20 -6.20 18.57
C SER A 231 -22.68 -6.27 18.74
N ILE A 232 -21.95 -6.83 17.75
CA ILE A 232 -20.49 -6.90 17.76
C ILE A 232 -19.85 -5.58 17.34
N SER A 233 -20.41 -4.90 16.35
CA SER A 233 -19.96 -3.57 15.93
C SER A 233 -20.05 -2.55 17.07
N ASN A 234 -20.99 -2.76 18.00
CA ASN A 234 -21.14 -1.95 19.21
C ASN A 234 -20.27 -2.42 20.39
N SER A 235 -19.58 -3.56 20.27
CA SER A 235 -18.67 -4.09 21.29
C SER A 235 -17.23 -3.63 21.07
N ASP A 236 -16.49 -3.42 22.15
CA ASP A 236 -15.08 -2.98 22.09
C ASP A 236 -14.10 -4.10 21.66
N ASP A 237 -14.54 -5.36 21.68
CA ASP A 237 -13.71 -6.55 21.47
C ASP A 237 -13.02 -6.59 20.09
N LEU A 238 -13.65 -6.00 19.07
CA LEU A 238 -13.12 -5.93 17.70
C LEU A 238 -12.89 -4.49 17.24
N SER A 239 -12.79 -3.54 18.17
CA SER A 239 -12.59 -2.10 17.93
C SER A 239 -11.49 -1.80 16.90
N PHE A 240 -10.40 -2.58 16.86
CA PHE A 240 -9.32 -2.44 15.87
C PHE A 240 -9.72 -2.76 14.42
N LEU A 241 -10.74 -3.60 14.19
CA LEU A 241 -11.30 -3.87 12.87
C LEU A 241 -12.31 -2.79 12.44
N PHE A 242 -12.77 -1.94 13.36
CA PHE A 242 -13.72 -0.85 13.11
C PHE A 242 -13.07 0.53 13.16
N ASP A 243 -11.76 0.61 12.89
CA ASP A 243 -10.97 1.85 12.92
C ASP A 243 -10.95 2.60 14.26
N ARG A 244 -11.34 1.94 15.36
CA ARG A 244 -11.34 2.51 16.73
C ARG A 244 -10.00 2.34 17.46
N ALA A 245 -9.01 1.66 16.89
CA ALA A 245 -7.68 1.46 17.48
C ALA A 245 -6.54 1.86 16.51
N PRO A 246 -6.27 3.16 16.32
CA PRO A 246 -5.37 3.65 15.29
C PRO A 246 -3.92 3.15 15.43
N TYR A 247 -3.46 2.90 16.65
CA TYR A 247 -2.07 2.51 16.91
C TYR A 247 -1.70 1.09 16.46
N ALA A 248 -2.67 0.16 16.44
CA ALA A 248 -2.42 -1.22 16.05
C ALA A 248 -2.02 -1.34 14.57
N ASN A 249 -2.59 -0.47 13.72
CA ASN A 249 -2.33 -0.45 12.29
C ASN A 249 -0.86 -0.12 11.99
N TYR A 250 -0.24 0.81 12.72
CA TYR A 250 1.17 1.15 12.52
C TYR A 250 2.10 -0.02 12.85
N VAL A 251 1.81 -0.75 13.94
CA VAL A 251 2.60 -1.93 14.34
C VAL A 251 2.55 -2.99 13.25
N ILE A 252 1.36 -3.24 12.68
CA ILE A 252 1.19 -4.20 11.57
C ILE A 252 1.98 -3.76 10.34
N LEU A 253 1.90 -2.48 9.94
CA LEU A 253 2.65 -1.97 8.80
C LEU A 253 4.16 -2.13 9.00
N ILE A 254 4.68 -1.78 10.20
CA ILE A 254 6.11 -1.95 10.53
C ILE A 254 6.52 -3.42 10.43
N ILE A 255 5.72 -4.34 10.98
CA ILE A 255 5.99 -5.78 10.90
C ILE A 255 6.04 -6.23 9.43
N LEU A 256 5.08 -5.80 8.60
CA LEU A 256 5.05 -6.15 7.18
C LEU A 256 6.28 -5.65 6.43
N VAL A 257 6.70 -4.40 6.66
CA VAL A 257 7.94 -3.86 6.07
C VAL A 257 9.13 -4.76 6.41
N VAL A 258 9.31 -5.07 7.70
CA VAL A 258 10.43 -5.89 8.18
C VAL A 258 10.38 -7.28 7.57
N VAL A 259 9.22 -7.94 7.58
CA VAL A 259 9.05 -9.29 7.03
C VAL A 259 9.35 -9.33 5.53
N PHE A 260 8.81 -8.40 4.74
CA PHE A 260 9.05 -8.37 3.30
C PHE A 260 10.51 -8.06 2.94
N LEU A 261 11.18 -7.17 3.67
CA LEU A 261 12.61 -6.92 3.49
C LEU A 261 13.45 -8.16 3.82
N ILE A 262 13.16 -8.85 4.93
CA ILE A 262 13.83 -10.09 5.31
C ILE A 262 13.63 -11.17 4.25
N LEU A 263 12.37 -11.41 3.83
CA LEU A 263 12.05 -12.40 2.81
C LEU A 263 12.73 -12.08 1.47
N GLY A 264 12.73 -10.81 1.05
CA GLY A 264 13.45 -10.38 -0.15
C GLY A 264 14.95 -10.65 -0.08
N CYS A 265 15.59 -10.36 1.06
CA CYS A 265 16.99 -10.68 1.28
C CYS A 265 17.26 -12.19 1.25
N LEU A 266 16.40 -12.99 1.89
CA LEU A 266 16.49 -14.45 1.89
C LEU A 266 16.32 -15.03 0.48
N PHE A 267 15.36 -14.53 -0.30
CA PHE A 267 15.13 -15.00 -1.66
C PHE A 267 16.29 -14.65 -2.58
N TYR A 268 16.82 -13.43 -2.51
CA TYR A 268 17.98 -13.03 -3.30
C TYR A 268 19.24 -13.83 -2.98
N SER A 269 19.51 -14.08 -1.69
CA SER A 269 20.70 -14.87 -1.29
C SER A 269 20.66 -16.30 -1.84
N LYS A 270 19.46 -16.89 -1.94
CA LYS A 270 19.22 -18.25 -2.45
C LYS A 270 19.00 -18.30 -3.97
N ALA A 271 18.84 -17.15 -4.63
CA ALA A 271 18.60 -17.09 -6.06
C ALA A 271 19.85 -17.53 -6.85
N SER A 272 19.63 -18.41 -7.84
CA SER A 272 20.63 -18.75 -8.85
C SER A 272 20.49 -17.82 -10.06
N LEU A 273 21.63 -17.37 -10.58
CA LEU A 273 21.70 -16.57 -11.81
C LEU A 273 21.14 -17.33 -13.02
N GLU A 274 21.31 -18.65 -13.05
CA GLU A 274 20.82 -19.53 -14.13
C GLU A 274 19.29 -19.53 -14.26
N ASN A 275 18.59 -19.14 -13.18
CA ASN A 275 17.14 -19.08 -13.15
C ASN A 275 16.58 -17.69 -13.50
N ASN A 276 17.44 -16.74 -13.92
CA ASN A 276 17.00 -15.43 -14.41
C ASN A 276 16.10 -15.61 -15.64
N GLY A 277 14.96 -14.90 -15.67
CA GLY A 277 13.95 -15.04 -16.73
C GLY A 277 12.94 -16.19 -16.52
N LEU A 278 13.07 -16.99 -15.47
CA LEU A 278 12.02 -17.95 -15.10
C LEU A 278 10.90 -17.27 -14.30
N MET A 279 9.66 -17.76 -14.47
CA MET A 279 8.50 -17.30 -13.69
C MET A 279 8.75 -17.29 -12.18
N LEU A 280 9.50 -18.27 -11.66
CA LEU A 280 9.99 -18.29 -10.29
C LEU A 280 11.47 -18.65 -10.28
N MET A 281 12.26 -17.82 -9.61
CA MET A 281 13.71 -17.99 -9.50
C MET A 281 14.12 -19.12 -8.54
N LEU A 282 13.25 -19.43 -7.58
CA LEU A 282 13.44 -20.47 -6.59
C LEU A 282 12.48 -21.62 -6.86
N PRO A 283 12.93 -22.74 -7.48
CA PRO A 283 12.08 -23.89 -7.74
C PRO A 283 11.45 -24.47 -6.46
N LYS A 284 12.17 -24.43 -5.34
CA LYS A 284 11.67 -24.87 -4.02
C LYS A 284 10.53 -24.02 -3.47
N ALA A 285 10.38 -22.78 -3.94
CA ALA A 285 9.31 -21.88 -3.51
C ALA A 285 7.98 -22.13 -4.24
N ARG A 286 7.96 -22.96 -5.30
CA ARG A 286 6.74 -23.24 -6.09
C ARG A 286 5.59 -23.77 -5.25
N MET A 287 5.84 -24.80 -4.44
CA MET A 287 4.79 -25.40 -3.60
C MET A 287 4.27 -24.43 -2.53
N PRO A 288 5.12 -23.77 -1.73
CA PRO A 288 4.66 -22.75 -0.78
C PRO A 288 3.83 -21.64 -1.45
N ILE A 289 4.29 -21.09 -2.58
CA ILE A 289 3.58 -20.02 -3.29
C ILE A 289 2.23 -20.49 -3.81
N LEU A 290 2.17 -21.72 -4.32
CA LEU A 290 0.94 -22.29 -4.84
C LEU A 290 -0.09 -22.51 -3.72
N ILE A 291 0.34 -23.05 -2.57
CA ILE A 291 -0.53 -23.22 -1.39
C ILE A 291 -1.00 -21.86 -0.88
N ILE A 292 -0.08 -20.93 -0.60
CA ILE A 292 -0.41 -19.60 -0.06
C ILE A 292 -1.30 -18.84 -1.05
N GLY A 293 -0.95 -18.85 -2.33
CA GLY A 293 -1.71 -18.19 -3.39
C GLY A 293 -3.12 -18.76 -3.56
N SER A 294 -3.29 -20.08 -3.45
CA SER A 294 -4.63 -20.71 -3.49
C SER A 294 -5.50 -20.32 -2.30
N LEU A 295 -4.92 -20.31 -1.08
CA LEU A 295 -5.63 -19.90 0.14
C LEU A 295 -5.98 -18.41 0.09
N TYR A 296 -5.06 -17.57 -0.35
CA TYR A 296 -5.28 -16.14 -0.54
C TYR A 296 -6.39 -15.88 -1.55
N THR A 297 -6.37 -16.56 -2.69
CA THR A 297 -7.42 -16.44 -3.72
C THR A 297 -8.79 -16.86 -3.18
N ALA A 298 -8.85 -17.97 -2.44
CA ALA A 298 -10.08 -18.43 -1.80
C ALA A 298 -10.60 -17.44 -0.76
N LEU A 299 -9.71 -16.87 0.05
CA LEU A 299 -10.03 -15.86 1.05
C LEU A 299 -10.65 -14.61 0.43
N ILE A 300 -10.18 -14.20 -0.75
CA ILE A 300 -10.64 -12.99 -1.43
C ILE A 300 -11.95 -13.20 -2.15
N LEU A 301 -12.09 -14.34 -2.84
CA LEU A 301 -13.26 -14.61 -3.67
C LEU A 301 -14.44 -15.19 -2.87
N THR A 302 -14.22 -15.57 -1.61
CA THR A 302 -15.25 -16.11 -0.74
C THR A 302 -15.51 -15.15 0.40
N THR A 303 -16.74 -14.64 0.48
CA THR A 303 -17.20 -13.84 1.61
C THR A 303 -18.35 -14.57 2.27
N LEU A 304 -18.42 -14.54 3.60
CA LEU A 304 -19.62 -14.93 4.32
C LEU A 304 -20.77 -14.03 3.85
N ASN A 305 -21.85 -14.63 3.33
CA ASN A 305 -23.04 -13.89 2.95
C ASN A 305 -23.83 -13.58 4.22
N ILE A 306 -23.61 -12.41 4.80
CA ILE A 306 -24.16 -12.05 6.11
C ILE A 306 -25.20 -10.95 5.93
N ASP A 307 -26.30 -11.12 6.66
CA ASP A 307 -27.30 -10.10 6.87
C ASP A 307 -27.10 -9.52 8.27
N ASN A 308 -26.99 -8.20 8.39
CA ASN A 308 -26.52 -7.53 9.61
C ASN A 308 -27.46 -7.75 10.81
N ASP A 309 -28.75 -7.92 10.52
CA ASP A 309 -29.83 -8.02 11.50
C ASP A 309 -30.05 -9.47 11.96
N ASN A 310 -29.56 -10.43 11.18
CA ASN A 310 -29.76 -11.84 11.41
C ASN A 310 -28.53 -12.52 12.00
N ARG A 311 -28.74 -13.53 12.85
CA ARG A 311 -27.64 -14.34 13.36
C ARG A 311 -27.01 -15.16 12.24
N VAL A 312 -25.70 -15.28 12.27
CA VAL A 312 -24.96 -16.14 11.34
C VAL A 312 -25.36 -17.59 11.61
N SER A 313 -25.98 -18.25 10.62
CA SER A 313 -26.45 -19.62 10.76
C SER A 313 -25.36 -20.66 10.46
N ASP A 314 -25.51 -21.88 11.00
CA ASP A 314 -24.66 -23.03 10.66
C ASP A 314 -24.61 -23.29 9.15
N ALA A 315 -25.73 -23.07 8.45
CA ALA A 315 -25.82 -23.26 7.00
C ALA A 315 -24.95 -22.24 6.25
N MET A 316 -24.90 -20.99 6.71
CA MET A 316 -24.04 -19.94 6.14
C MET A 316 -22.56 -20.29 6.31
N VAL A 317 -22.15 -20.74 7.50
CA VAL A 317 -20.75 -21.14 7.76
C VAL A 317 -20.36 -22.36 6.93
N LYS A 318 -21.22 -23.39 6.87
CA LYS A 318 -20.97 -24.58 6.04
C LYS A 318 -20.87 -24.23 4.56
N SER A 319 -21.76 -23.36 4.07
CA SER A 319 -21.72 -22.85 2.70
C SER A 319 -20.41 -22.11 2.42
N TYR A 320 -20.00 -21.20 3.30
CA TYR A 320 -18.73 -20.50 3.18
C TYR A 320 -17.54 -21.46 3.11
N LEU A 321 -17.44 -22.43 4.04
CA LEU A 321 -16.34 -23.39 4.08
C LEU A 321 -16.28 -24.25 2.81
N LEU A 322 -17.44 -24.64 2.27
CA LEU A 322 -17.51 -25.38 1.01
C LEU A 322 -17.03 -24.53 -0.18
N HIS A 323 -17.50 -23.30 -0.32
CA HIS A 323 -17.08 -22.38 -1.39
C HIS A 323 -15.59 -22.03 -1.26
N PHE A 324 -15.11 -21.76 -0.05
CA PHE A 324 -13.71 -21.50 0.23
C PHE A 324 -12.83 -22.69 -0.18
N GLY A 325 -13.21 -23.90 0.24
CA GLY A 325 -12.48 -25.13 -0.10
C GLY A 325 -12.45 -25.40 -1.61
N LEU A 326 -13.59 -25.22 -2.29
CA LEU A 326 -13.71 -25.44 -3.73
C LEU A 326 -12.90 -24.40 -4.52
N THR A 327 -12.98 -23.12 -4.16
CA THR A 327 -12.18 -22.06 -4.78
C THR A 327 -10.68 -22.27 -4.53
N ALA A 328 -10.27 -22.68 -3.33
CA ALA A 328 -8.89 -23.03 -3.02
C ALA A 328 -8.39 -24.18 -3.90
N LEU A 329 -9.19 -25.25 -4.06
CA LEU A 329 -8.85 -26.39 -4.91
C LEU A 329 -8.73 -26.01 -6.39
N ILE A 330 -9.64 -25.18 -6.91
CA ILE A 330 -9.59 -24.69 -8.29
C ILE A 330 -8.34 -23.83 -8.49
N ALA A 331 -8.08 -22.87 -7.60
CA ALA A 331 -6.90 -22.01 -7.66
C ALA A 331 -5.60 -22.84 -7.57
N PHE A 332 -5.57 -23.85 -6.70
CA PHE A 332 -4.46 -24.80 -6.59
C PHE A 332 -4.24 -25.56 -7.91
N ALA A 333 -5.30 -26.09 -8.52
CA ALA A 333 -5.23 -26.85 -9.77
C ALA A 333 -4.73 -25.98 -10.93
N ILE A 334 -5.25 -24.75 -11.07
CA ILE A 334 -4.79 -23.79 -12.08
C ILE A 334 -3.31 -23.45 -11.86
N GLY A 335 -2.94 -23.09 -10.62
CA GLY A 335 -1.56 -22.78 -10.25
C GLY A 335 -0.61 -23.95 -10.52
N TRP A 336 -1.04 -25.18 -10.25
CA TRP A 336 -0.27 -26.40 -10.52
C TRP A 336 0.00 -26.57 -12.02
N VAL A 337 -1.01 -26.39 -12.87
CA VAL A 337 -0.85 -26.44 -14.32
C VAL A 337 0.13 -25.37 -14.80
N LEU A 338 0.00 -24.13 -14.33
CA LEU A 338 0.89 -23.02 -14.70
C LEU A 338 2.35 -23.27 -14.28
N PHE A 339 2.58 -23.70 -13.04
CA PHE A 339 3.95 -23.87 -12.52
C PHE A 339 4.66 -25.14 -13.00
N TYR A 340 3.92 -26.22 -13.27
CA TYR A 340 4.51 -27.54 -13.54
C TYR A 340 4.28 -28.05 -14.97
N LYS A 341 3.17 -27.71 -15.64
CA LYS A 341 2.85 -28.23 -16.98
C LYS A 341 3.20 -27.26 -18.11
N VAL A 342 3.02 -25.95 -17.92
CA VAL A 342 3.27 -24.95 -19.00
C VAL A 342 4.77 -24.85 -19.38
N LYS A 343 5.70 -25.14 -18.47
CA LYS A 343 7.14 -25.24 -18.82
C LYS A 343 7.46 -26.35 -19.81
N LYS A 344 6.62 -27.38 -19.91
CA LYS A 344 6.78 -28.47 -20.89
C LYS A 344 6.31 -28.05 -22.29
N LEU A 345 5.45 -27.04 -22.40
CA LEU A 345 4.88 -26.53 -23.65
C LEU A 345 5.75 -25.46 -24.33
N ARG A 346 6.51 -24.65 -23.58
CA ARG A 346 7.46 -23.64 -24.12
C ARG A 346 8.84 -24.20 -24.54
N ARG A 347 9.02 -25.52 -24.51
CA ARG A 347 10.24 -26.22 -24.98
C ARG A 347 10.05 -26.89 -26.36
N ILE A 348 8.93 -26.61 -27.02
CA ILE A 348 8.70 -26.78 -28.45
C ILE A 348 8.80 -25.39 -29.04
#